data_AF-A0A519XS05-F1
#
_entry.id   AF-A0A519XS05-F1
#
_cell.length_a   1.000
_cell.length_b   1.000
_cell.length_c   1.000
_cell.angle_alpha   90.00
_cell.angle_beta   90.00
_cell.angle_gamma   90.00
#
_symmetry.space_group_name_H-M   'P 1'
#
loop_
_entity.id
_entity.type
_entity.pdbx_description
1 polymer ?
#
loop_
_entity_poly.entity_id
_entity_poly.type
_entity_poly.pdbx_seq_one_letter_code
_entity_poly.pdbx_strand_id
1 'polypeptide(L)'
;GVMVITLATFSCKKDLLDIKPIDFVSDAAVFQDITLTNQFVNDIYGSLLSGFERRDFGYDQDWARGFATLDMMTDDIEGHNDLPMNRVQAGDLNSQFSMGTQLWAVNYSLIRKANTLIARVDQVPTTNTALRDRLKAETKFLRAFAYADLVKSFGGVPLITTEQSVTDDLEVPRNTYDECVAFIIKECDEAAAVLLPSYPDAELGRATKGAALALKARVLLYHASALNNPNNTLSRWDDAAKAAQQVMTLSPATYDIYPDYYQLFMTKTGNKEVIFAKKFGRPNRTHQSAWMLHMSFTPTGFGGWGAFHATQNLVDAFEMKTTGLRPDEAGSGYDPQNPYANRDTRLDKAMLMNGSQFKGLTVETFQSADLAVFPDGNANSRTNGDRTKTGYGLRKFIDEKNLTSDAVYQGGDNDWIYMRYAEVLLNYAEAK
;
A
#
# COMPACT_ATOMS: atom_id res chain seq x y z
N GLY A 1 40.74 -63.44 -48.88
CA GLY A 1 40.07 -62.16 -48.62
C GLY A 1 40.01 -61.95 -47.13
N VAL A 2 40.56 -60.85 -46.62
CA VAL A 2 40.51 -60.48 -45.20
C VAL A 2 39.53 -59.32 -45.08
N MET A 3 38.50 -59.51 -44.25
CA MET A 3 37.39 -58.58 -44.07
C MET A 3 37.79 -57.53 -43.02
N VAL A 4 37.82 -56.26 -43.43
CA VAL A 4 38.06 -55.12 -42.53
C VAL A 4 36.72 -54.69 -41.93
N ILE A 5 36.58 -54.78 -40.62
CA ILE A 5 35.43 -54.26 -39.87
C ILE A 5 35.75 -52.81 -39.48
N THR A 6 35.04 -51.87 -40.09
CA THR A 6 35.11 -50.44 -39.77
C THR A 6 34.22 -50.15 -38.57
N LEU A 7 34.83 -49.75 -37.44
CA LEU A 7 34.11 -49.32 -36.24
C LEU A 7 33.62 -47.88 -36.45
N ALA A 8 32.30 -47.68 -36.58
CA ALA A 8 31.69 -46.36 -36.61
C ALA A 8 31.50 -45.84 -35.18
N THR A 9 32.20 -44.75 -34.84
CA THR A 9 32.03 -44.03 -33.57
C THR A 9 30.84 -43.07 -33.69
N PHE A 10 29.71 -43.42 -33.08
CA PHE A 10 28.61 -42.49 -32.89
C PHE A 10 28.97 -41.49 -31.78
N SER A 11 29.33 -40.26 -32.16
CA SER A 11 29.45 -39.14 -31.23
C SER A 11 28.05 -38.79 -30.71
N CYS A 12 27.86 -38.80 -29.38
CA CYS A 12 26.66 -38.28 -28.75
C CYS A 12 26.40 -36.82 -29.20
N LYS A 13 25.13 -36.48 -29.49
CA LYS A 13 24.72 -35.09 -29.69
C LYS A 13 25.04 -34.31 -28.42
N LYS A 14 25.87 -33.25 -28.52
CA LYS A 14 26.33 -32.44 -27.38
C LYS A 14 25.19 -31.80 -26.59
N ASP A 15 24.01 -31.64 -27.21
CA ASP A 15 22.88 -30.89 -26.65
C ASP A 15 21.84 -31.78 -25.94
N LEU A 16 22.09 -33.09 -25.80
CA LEU A 16 21.14 -34.01 -25.13
C LEU A 16 20.99 -33.72 -23.62
N LEU A 17 22.02 -33.13 -23.01
CA LEU A 17 22.04 -32.78 -21.58
C LEU A 17 21.78 -31.29 -21.32
N ASP A 18 21.65 -30.47 -22.37
CA ASP A 18 21.35 -29.04 -22.26
C ASP A 18 19.83 -28.81 -22.23
N ILE A 19 19.18 -29.50 -21.28
CA ILE A 19 17.73 -29.39 -21.05
C ILE A 19 17.52 -28.14 -20.20
N LYS A 20 17.12 -27.03 -20.84
CA LYS A 20 16.65 -25.85 -20.12
C LYS A 20 15.36 -26.22 -19.38
N PRO A 21 15.24 -25.95 -18.07
CA PRO A 21 13.98 -26.15 -17.36
C PRO A 21 12.87 -25.36 -18.07
N ILE A 22 11.75 -26.02 -18.37
CA ILE A 22 10.62 -25.44 -19.10
C ILE A 22 9.68 -24.61 -18.20
N ASP A 23 9.88 -24.68 -16.89
CA ASP A 23 9.10 -24.05 -15.83
C ASP A 23 9.83 -22.87 -15.18
N PHE A 24 11.04 -22.52 -15.66
CA PHE A 24 11.87 -21.46 -15.11
C PHE A 24 12.41 -20.55 -16.23
N VAL A 25 12.20 -19.25 -16.08
CA VAL A 25 12.85 -18.25 -16.93
C VAL A 25 14.16 -17.86 -16.26
N SER A 26 15.30 -18.20 -16.88
CA SER A 26 16.61 -17.85 -16.33
C SER A 26 16.86 -16.34 -16.38
N ASP A 27 17.65 -15.83 -15.44
CA ASP A 27 18.18 -14.47 -15.45
C ASP A 27 18.75 -14.08 -16.83
N ALA A 28 19.51 -15.00 -17.43
CA ALA A 28 20.09 -14.81 -18.75
C ALA A 28 19.00 -14.66 -19.85
N ALA A 29 17.85 -15.32 -19.72
CA ALA A 29 16.73 -15.14 -20.65
C ALA A 29 15.99 -13.81 -20.40
N VAL A 30 15.79 -13.43 -19.13
CA VAL A 30 15.09 -12.18 -18.75
C VAL A 30 15.74 -10.96 -19.38
N PHE A 31 17.07 -10.84 -19.29
CA PHE A 31 17.83 -9.68 -19.77
C PHE A 31 18.29 -9.78 -21.23
N GLN A 32 17.72 -10.70 -22.00
CA GLN A 32 17.91 -10.79 -23.47
C GLN A 32 16.64 -10.44 -24.25
N ASP A 33 15.50 -10.27 -23.56
CA ASP A 33 14.22 -9.88 -24.16
C ASP A 33 13.59 -8.76 -23.35
N ILE A 34 13.33 -7.62 -23.99
CA ILE A 34 12.72 -6.46 -23.36
C ILE A 34 11.31 -6.75 -22.79
N THR A 35 10.59 -7.72 -23.36
CA THR A 35 9.29 -8.19 -22.89
C THR A 35 9.42 -8.91 -21.55
N LEU A 36 10.39 -9.81 -21.43
CA LEU A 36 10.69 -10.51 -20.18
C LEU A 36 11.26 -9.54 -19.13
N THR A 37 12.09 -8.58 -19.56
CA THR A 37 12.57 -7.50 -18.68
C THR A 37 11.40 -6.65 -18.15
N ASN A 38 10.39 -6.34 -18.98
CA ASN A 38 9.18 -5.66 -18.53
C ASN A 38 8.37 -6.51 -17.53
N GLN A 39 8.28 -7.82 -17.74
CA GLN A 39 7.66 -8.74 -16.77
C GLN A 39 8.41 -8.77 -15.44
N PHE A 40 9.74 -8.68 -15.46
CA PHE A 40 10.55 -8.55 -14.25
C PHE A 40 10.20 -7.26 -13.48
N VAL A 41 10.02 -6.12 -14.17
CA VAL A 41 9.52 -4.89 -13.52
C VAL A 41 8.12 -5.08 -12.95
N ASN A 42 7.23 -5.78 -13.67
CA ASN A 42 5.88 -6.08 -13.15
C ASN A 42 5.92 -6.91 -11.86
N ASP A 43 6.88 -7.83 -11.71
CA ASP A 43 7.10 -8.59 -10.48
C ASP A 43 7.55 -7.68 -9.31
N ILE A 44 8.37 -6.65 -9.57
CA ILE A 44 8.71 -5.63 -8.56
C ILE A 44 7.44 -4.89 -8.10
N TYR A 45 6.60 -4.40 -9.03
CA TYR A 45 5.31 -3.78 -8.68
C TYR A 45 4.41 -4.73 -7.89
N GLY A 46 4.31 -5.98 -8.33
CA GLY A 46 3.52 -7.02 -7.67
C GLY A 46 3.98 -7.32 -6.25
N SER A 47 5.26 -7.07 -5.95
CA SER A 47 5.90 -7.28 -4.65
C SER A 47 5.73 -6.11 -3.68
N LEU A 48 5.11 -4.98 -4.08
CA LEU A 48 4.81 -3.87 -3.17
C LEU A 48 3.77 -4.27 -2.12
N LEU A 49 4.04 -3.99 -0.84
CA LEU A 49 3.07 -4.18 0.24
C LEU A 49 1.91 -3.20 0.11
N SER A 50 0.67 -3.71 0.14
CA SER A 50 -0.53 -2.87 0.30
C SER A 50 -1.08 -2.97 1.72
N GLY A 51 -2.01 -2.08 2.08
CA GLY A 51 -2.63 -2.06 3.40
C GLY A 51 -3.45 -3.30 3.74
N PHE A 52 -4.02 -3.98 2.75
CA PHE A 52 -4.92 -5.13 2.94
C PHE A 52 -4.39 -6.44 2.33
N GLU A 53 -3.11 -6.55 1.97
CA GLU A 53 -2.57 -7.77 1.34
C GLU A 53 -1.40 -8.35 2.13
N ARG A 54 -1.34 -8.18 3.45
CA ARG A 54 -0.12 -8.49 4.23
C ARG A 54 0.12 -9.97 4.51
N ARG A 55 -0.92 -10.83 4.44
CA ARG A 55 -0.77 -12.27 4.68
C ARG A 55 0.04 -12.97 3.58
N ASP A 56 -0.14 -12.56 2.32
CA ASP A 56 0.27 -13.35 1.15
C ASP A 56 1.73 -13.09 0.70
N PHE A 57 2.54 -12.41 1.51
CA PHE A 57 3.94 -12.03 1.19
C PHE A 57 5.01 -13.03 1.65
N GLY A 58 4.64 -14.27 2.00
CA GLY A 58 5.58 -15.39 2.10
C GLY A 58 6.51 -15.43 3.34
N TYR A 59 6.48 -14.40 4.19
CA TYR A 59 7.10 -14.44 5.51
C TYR A 59 6.04 -14.94 6.49
N ASP A 60 6.12 -16.20 6.93
CA ASP A 60 5.20 -16.89 7.86
C ASP A 60 3.73 -16.48 7.74
N GLN A 61 2.96 -17.25 6.95
CA GLN A 61 1.53 -17.04 6.77
C GLN A 61 0.79 -17.25 8.10
N ASP A 62 0.50 -16.14 8.78
CA ASP A 62 -0.32 -16.10 9.97
C ASP A 62 -1.62 -15.36 9.65
N TRP A 63 -2.75 -15.91 10.10
CA TRP A 63 -4.08 -15.35 9.87
C TRP A 63 -4.16 -13.91 10.37
N ALA A 64 -3.54 -13.60 11.52
CA ALA A 64 -3.52 -12.28 12.13
C ALA A 64 -2.80 -11.22 11.26
N ARG A 65 -1.91 -11.62 10.34
CA ARG A 65 -1.19 -10.66 9.46
C ARG A 65 -2.09 -10.07 8.38
N GLY A 66 -3.09 -10.80 7.88
CA GLY A 66 -4.04 -10.26 6.92
C GLY A 66 -5.02 -9.23 7.52
N PHE A 67 -5.02 -9.12 8.85
CA PHE A 67 -5.80 -8.15 9.62
C PHE A 67 -5.02 -6.89 9.95
N ALA A 68 -3.69 -6.94 9.93
CA ALA A 68 -2.85 -5.85 10.42
C ALA A 68 -2.81 -4.68 9.43
N THR A 69 -3.18 -3.48 9.89
CA THR A 69 -2.89 -2.22 9.21
C THR A 69 -2.03 -1.33 10.11
N LEU A 70 -1.26 -0.42 9.53
CA LEU A 70 -0.41 0.49 10.32
C LEU A 70 -1.25 1.44 11.19
N ASP A 71 -2.44 1.81 10.73
CA ASP A 71 -3.36 2.70 11.47
C ASP A 71 -3.83 2.08 12.80
N MET A 72 -3.75 0.75 12.97
CA MET A 72 -4.01 0.09 14.26
C MET A 72 -2.92 0.36 15.31
N MET A 73 -1.84 1.05 14.94
CA MET A 73 -0.78 1.49 15.85
C MET A 73 -0.91 2.97 16.21
N THR A 74 -1.98 3.64 15.79
CA THR A 74 -2.24 5.07 16.08
C THR A 74 -3.46 5.22 17.00
N ASP A 75 -3.80 6.45 17.34
CA ASP A 75 -5.01 6.80 18.10
C ASP A 75 -6.31 6.68 17.27
N ASP A 76 -6.20 6.39 15.98
CA ASP A 76 -7.34 6.31 15.07
C ASP A 76 -8.07 4.98 15.19
N ILE A 77 -7.35 3.85 15.28
CA ILE A 77 -7.92 2.52 15.11
C ILE A 77 -7.52 1.58 16.26
N GLU A 78 -8.53 0.95 16.85
CA GLU A 78 -8.38 -0.20 17.74
C GLU A 78 -8.40 -1.49 16.90
N GLY A 79 -7.36 -2.30 17.01
CA GLY A 79 -7.26 -3.59 16.32
C GLY A 79 -8.14 -4.67 16.95
N HIS A 80 -8.38 -5.77 16.22
CA HIS A 80 -8.91 -7.00 16.81
C HIS A 80 -7.99 -7.52 17.95
N ASN A 81 -8.54 -8.22 18.94
CA ASN A 81 -7.87 -8.54 20.22
C ASN A 81 -6.51 -9.25 20.06
N ASP A 82 -6.37 -10.08 19.04
CA ASP A 82 -5.19 -10.96 18.88
C ASP A 82 -4.16 -10.42 17.89
N LEU A 83 -4.29 -9.16 17.46
CA LEU A 83 -3.39 -8.59 16.46
C LEU A 83 -2.05 -8.18 17.08
N PRO A 84 -0.92 -8.44 16.38
CA PRO A 84 0.39 -8.01 16.85
C PRO A 84 0.48 -6.49 17.08
N MET A 85 -0.38 -5.70 16.42
CA MET A 85 -0.39 -4.22 16.49
C MET A 85 -0.70 -3.72 17.90
N ASN A 86 -1.51 -4.47 18.65
CA ASN A 86 -1.88 -4.13 20.03
C ASN A 86 -0.65 -4.07 20.95
N ARG A 87 0.44 -4.75 20.61
CA ARG A 87 1.71 -4.67 21.36
C ARG A 87 2.31 -3.26 21.34
N VAL A 88 2.13 -2.53 20.23
CA VAL A 88 2.62 -1.15 20.12
C VAL A 88 1.85 -0.26 21.08
N GLN A 89 0.52 -0.39 21.09
CA GLN A 89 -0.35 0.37 22.00
C GLN A 89 -0.08 0.02 23.48
N ALA A 90 0.26 -1.24 23.77
CA ALA A 90 0.63 -1.69 25.12
C ALA A 90 2.06 -1.28 25.54
N GLY A 91 2.84 -0.65 24.67
CA GLY A 91 4.25 -0.33 24.93
C GLY A 91 5.18 -1.54 24.96
N ASP A 92 4.76 -2.69 24.43
CA ASP A 92 5.49 -3.96 24.38
C ASP A 92 6.17 -4.19 23.02
N LEU A 93 6.76 -3.14 22.46
CA LEU A 93 7.50 -3.23 21.21
C LEU A 93 8.91 -3.77 21.46
N ASN A 94 9.26 -4.88 20.81
CA ASN A 94 10.60 -5.49 20.88
C ASN A 94 11.12 -5.91 19.50
N SER A 95 12.36 -6.39 19.43
CA SER A 95 13.03 -6.76 18.17
C SER A 95 12.39 -7.93 17.43
N GLN A 96 11.49 -8.67 18.08
CA GLN A 96 10.73 -9.79 17.49
C GLN A 96 9.37 -9.34 16.93
N PHE A 97 9.14 -8.03 16.80
CA PHE A 97 7.91 -7.51 16.22
C PHE A 97 7.75 -7.95 14.77
N SER A 98 6.75 -8.79 14.52
CA SER A 98 6.54 -9.48 13.24
C SER A 98 6.32 -8.52 12.06
N MET A 99 5.65 -7.38 12.28
CA MET A 99 5.45 -6.40 11.22
C MET A 99 6.75 -5.66 10.88
N GLY A 100 7.58 -5.34 11.87
CA GLY A 100 8.90 -4.75 11.63
C GLY A 100 9.78 -5.67 10.78
N THR A 101 9.84 -6.95 11.14
CA THR A 101 10.61 -7.95 10.36
C THR A 101 10.06 -8.15 8.94
N GLN A 102 8.73 -8.15 8.75
CA GLN A 102 8.12 -8.21 7.42
C GLN A 102 8.45 -6.97 6.57
N LEU A 103 8.29 -5.76 7.12
CA LEU A 103 8.58 -4.51 6.42
C LEU A 103 10.05 -4.47 5.98
N TRP A 104 10.97 -4.88 6.85
CA TRP A 104 12.38 -4.98 6.51
C TRP A 104 12.61 -5.96 5.36
N ALA A 105 12.12 -7.20 5.51
CA ALA A 105 12.43 -8.27 4.56
C ALA A 105 11.82 -8.02 3.16
N VAL A 106 10.57 -7.55 3.09
CA VAL A 106 9.90 -7.27 1.81
C VAL A 106 10.59 -6.11 1.08
N ASN A 107 10.93 -5.03 1.77
CA ASN A 107 11.58 -3.89 1.14
C ASN A 107 13.00 -4.22 0.67
N TYR A 108 13.80 -4.99 1.42
CA TYR A 108 15.11 -5.43 0.92
C TYR A 108 15.03 -6.45 -0.22
N SER A 109 13.98 -7.28 -0.26
CA SER A 109 13.70 -8.15 -1.41
C SER A 109 13.40 -7.33 -2.67
N LEU A 110 12.57 -6.29 -2.55
CA LEU A 110 12.29 -5.32 -3.62
C LEU A 110 13.57 -4.59 -4.08
N ILE A 111 14.38 -4.10 -3.13
CA ILE A 111 15.64 -3.41 -3.42
C ILE A 111 16.61 -4.33 -4.18
N ARG A 112 16.72 -5.60 -3.77
CA ARG A 112 17.56 -6.58 -4.48
C ARG A 112 17.12 -6.75 -5.93
N LYS A 113 15.81 -6.96 -6.18
CA LYS A 113 15.27 -7.06 -7.55
C LYS A 113 15.56 -5.78 -8.35
N ALA A 114 15.36 -4.61 -7.74
CA ALA A 114 15.63 -3.33 -8.39
C ALA A 114 17.11 -3.16 -8.76
N ASN A 115 18.03 -3.53 -7.86
CA ASN A 115 19.47 -3.48 -8.11
C ASN A 115 19.87 -4.39 -9.28
N THR A 116 19.36 -5.64 -9.32
CA THR A 116 19.60 -6.57 -10.43
C THR A 116 19.12 -5.99 -11.76
N LEU A 117 17.91 -5.41 -11.82
CA LEU A 117 17.44 -4.82 -13.05
C LEU A 117 18.26 -3.58 -13.46
N ILE A 118 18.55 -2.67 -12.54
CA ILE A 118 19.32 -1.46 -12.84
C ILE A 118 20.74 -1.79 -13.34
N ALA A 119 21.37 -2.84 -12.80
CA ALA A 119 22.69 -3.29 -13.24
C ALA A 119 22.70 -3.84 -14.67
N ARG A 120 21.59 -4.46 -15.10
CA ARG A 120 21.53 -5.29 -16.32
C ARG A 120 20.73 -4.70 -17.48
N VAL A 121 19.76 -3.83 -17.19
CA VAL A 121 18.76 -3.33 -18.16
C VAL A 121 19.40 -2.62 -19.36
N ASP A 122 20.52 -1.93 -19.16
CA ASP A 122 21.22 -1.20 -20.22
C ASP A 122 21.81 -2.13 -21.30
N GLN A 123 22.09 -3.40 -20.96
CA GLN A 123 22.65 -4.38 -21.88
C GLN A 123 21.58 -5.21 -22.61
N VAL A 124 20.29 -5.00 -22.31
CA VAL A 124 19.19 -5.72 -22.96
C VAL A 124 19.14 -5.33 -24.45
N PRO A 125 19.29 -6.29 -25.39
CA PRO A 125 19.20 -6.01 -26.82
C PRO A 125 17.77 -5.60 -27.19
N THR A 126 17.58 -4.34 -27.57
CA THR A 126 16.28 -3.84 -28.03
C THR A 126 16.43 -2.57 -28.87
N THR A 127 15.54 -2.40 -29.84
CA THR A 127 15.38 -1.14 -30.58
C THR A 127 14.44 -0.17 -29.87
N ASN A 128 13.66 -0.64 -28.89
CA ASN A 128 12.75 0.19 -28.11
C ASN A 128 13.47 0.79 -26.89
N THR A 129 14.33 1.78 -27.16
CA THR A 129 15.11 2.47 -26.13
C THR A 129 14.23 3.21 -25.14
N ALA A 130 13.12 3.80 -25.60
CA ALA A 130 12.16 4.49 -24.74
C ALA A 130 11.55 3.57 -23.68
N LEU A 131 11.19 2.33 -24.05
CA LEU A 131 10.72 1.34 -23.07
C LEU A 131 11.85 0.98 -22.10
N ARG A 132 13.05 0.67 -22.58
CA ARG A 132 14.19 0.34 -21.71
C ARG A 132 14.47 1.43 -20.68
N ASP A 133 14.51 2.69 -21.12
CA ASP A 133 14.77 3.84 -20.25
C ASP A 133 13.61 4.03 -19.25
N ARG A 134 12.36 3.82 -19.68
CA ARG A 134 11.18 3.80 -18.80
C ARG A 134 11.31 2.72 -17.73
N LEU A 135 11.63 1.47 -18.09
CA LEU A 135 11.75 0.35 -17.13
C LEU A 135 12.82 0.62 -16.07
N LYS A 136 13.94 1.22 -16.47
CA LYS A 136 14.99 1.67 -15.54
C LYS A 136 14.50 2.75 -14.59
N ALA A 137 13.80 3.76 -15.12
CA ALA A 137 13.25 4.87 -14.33
C ALA A 137 12.14 4.42 -13.36
N GLU A 138 11.22 3.55 -13.81
CA GLU A 138 10.20 2.90 -12.98
C GLU A 138 10.86 2.16 -11.82
N THR A 139 11.96 1.44 -12.09
CA THR A 139 12.66 0.64 -11.08
C THR A 139 13.42 1.49 -10.07
N LYS A 140 14.02 2.61 -10.50
CA LYS A 140 14.59 3.60 -9.57
C LYS A 140 13.53 4.17 -8.64
N PHE A 141 12.36 4.54 -9.18
CA PHE A 141 11.24 4.99 -8.37
C PHE A 141 10.79 3.92 -7.36
N LEU A 142 10.65 2.66 -7.79
CA LEU A 142 10.25 1.55 -6.91
C LEU A 142 11.28 1.30 -5.80
N ARG A 143 12.58 1.41 -6.11
CA ARG A 143 13.65 1.33 -5.12
C ARG A 143 13.59 2.49 -4.14
N ALA A 144 13.38 3.72 -4.61
CA ALA A 144 13.17 4.90 -3.77
C ALA A 144 11.94 4.74 -2.86
N PHE A 145 10.86 4.17 -3.39
CA PHE A 145 9.63 3.88 -2.64
C PHE A 145 9.88 2.87 -1.51
N ALA A 146 10.63 1.80 -1.78
CA ALA A 146 11.02 0.81 -0.77
C ALA A 146 11.91 1.40 0.32
N TYR A 147 12.89 2.24 -0.05
CA TYR A 147 13.70 2.96 0.93
C TYR A 147 12.89 3.97 1.73
N ALA A 148 11.92 4.67 1.14
CA ALA A 148 11.04 5.58 1.89
C ALA A 148 10.21 4.83 2.95
N ASP A 149 9.76 3.61 2.63
CA ASP A 149 9.04 2.74 3.57
C ASP A 149 9.95 2.24 4.71
N LEU A 150 11.22 1.93 4.42
CA LEU A 150 12.21 1.60 5.45
C LEU A 150 12.54 2.81 6.33
N VAL A 151 12.81 3.96 5.72
CA VAL A 151 13.29 5.16 6.41
C VAL A 151 12.23 5.72 7.37
N LYS A 152 10.95 5.73 6.96
CA LYS A 152 9.87 6.17 7.84
C LYS A 152 9.68 5.25 9.06
N SER A 153 10.08 3.98 8.95
CA SER A 153 9.89 2.98 10.02
C SER A 153 11.11 2.79 10.92
N PHE A 154 12.34 2.92 10.37
CA PHE A 154 13.57 2.57 11.07
C PHE A 154 14.60 3.71 11.16
N GLY A 155 14.33 4.85 10.53
CA GLY A 155 15.30 5.93 10.36
C GLY A 155 16.39 5.55 9.36
N GLY A 156 17.66 5.76 9.70
CA GLY A 156 18.78 5.37 8.85
C GLY A 156 18.90 3.86 8.65
N VAL A 157 19.08 3.39 7.41
CA VAL A 157 19.19 1.96 7.05
C VAL A 157 20.36 1.74 6.09
N PRO A 158 20.87 0.50 5.92
CA PRO A 158 21.93 0.23 4.95
C PRO A 158 21.50 0.55 3.50
N LEU A 159 22.26 1.43 2.82
CA LEU A 159 22.02 1.74 1.41
C LEU A 159 22.74 0.74 0.49
N ILE A 160 22.03 -0.34 0.16
CA ILE A 160 22.47 -1.33 -0.83
C ILE A 160 21.99 -0.89 -2.22
N THR A 161 22.91 -0.38 -3.04
CA THR A 161 22.59 0.26 -4.34
C THR A 161 23.10 -0.50 -5.56
N THR A 162 23.83 -1.58 -5.32
CA THR A 162 24.41 -2.46 -6.34
C THR A 162 23.83 -3.86 -6.25
N GLU A 163 23.92 -4.61 -7.35
CA GLU A 163 23.66 -6.03 -7.32
C GLU A 163 24.72 -6.74 -6.47
N GLN A 164 24.29 -7.65 -5.58
CA GLN A 164 25.16 -8.39 -4.67
C GLN A 164 25.15 -9.90 -4.96
N SER A 165 26.33 -10.50 -5.02
CA SER A 165 26.61 -11.93 -5.03
C SER A 165 26.73 -12.49 -3.61
N VAL A 166 26.60 -13.82 -3.46
CA VAL A 166 26.84 -14.53 -2.20
C VAL A 166 28.30 -14.48 -1.75
N THR A 167 29.21 -14.09 -2.64
CA THR A 167 30.65 -13.94 -2.38
C THR A 167 31.03 -12.53 -1.95
N ASP A 168 30.11 -11.58 -2.03
CA ASP A 168 30.39 -10.19 -1.67
C ASP A 168 30.39 -10.03 -0.15
N ASP A 169 30.92 -8.91 0.33
CA ASP A 169 30.71 -8.50 1.71
C ASP A 169 29.25 -8.04 1.87
N LEU A 170 28.49 -8.82 2.65
CA LEU A 170 27.08 -8.58 2.92
C LEU A 170 26.85 -7.81 4.23
N GLU A 171 27.90 -7.53 5.00
CA GLU A 171 27.82 -6.77 6.26
C GLU A 171 27.83 -5.26 6.00
N VAL A 172 26.76 -4.75 5.38
CA VAL A 172 26.64 -3.33 5.07
C VAL A 172 26.16 -2.54 6.30
N PRO A 173 26.92 -1.55 6.79
CA PRO A 173 26.52 -0.75 7.94
C PRO A 173 25.31 0.14 7.62
N ARG A 174 24.58 0.55 8.66
CA ARG A 174 23.48 1.51 8.52
C ARG A 174 24.00 2.87 8.07
N ASN A 175 23.37 3.45 7.06
CA ASN A 175 23.55 4.86 6.74
C ASN A 175 22.73 5.74 7.69
N THR A 176 23.05 7.02 7.71
CA THR A 176 22.28 8.03 8.44
C THR A 176 20.90 8.27 7.79
N TYR A 177 19.97 8.85 8.55
CA TYR A 177 18.67 9.26 8.02
C TYR A 177 18.83 10.23 6.83
N ASP A 178 19.69 11.25 6.98
CA ASP A 178 19.92 12.27 5.96
C ASP A 178 20.52 11.68 4.67
N GLU A 179 21.44 10.71 4.77
CA GLU A 179 21.98 10.01 3.59
C GLU A 179 20.89 9.20 2.86
N CYS A 180 20.00 8.54 3.60
CA CYS A 180 18.90 7.80 3.01
C CYS A 180 17.89 8.73 2.31
N VAL A 181 17.55 9.86 2.95
CA VAL A 181 16.69 10.89 2.35
C VAL A 181 17.31 11.43 1.06
N ALA A 182 18.61 11.77 1.08
CA ALA A 182 19.32 12.25 -0.10
C ALA A 182 19.31 11.21 -1.24
N PHE A 183 19.47 9.93 -0.92
CA PHE A 183 19.38 8.84 -1.90
C PHE A 183 17.97 8.75 -2.52
N ILE A 184 16.92 8.79 -1.69
CA ILE A 184 15.52 8.73 -2.17
C ILE A 184 15.21 9.91 -3.10
N ILE A 185 15.59 11.13 -2.71
CA ILE A 185 15.37 12.34 -3.52
C ILE A 185 16.05 12.21 -4.88
N LYS A 186 17.32 11.77 -4.90
CA LYS A 186 18.08 11.57 -6.14
C LYS A 186 17.38 10.59 -7.07
N GLU A 187 16.97 9.42 -6.57
CA GLU A 187 16.30 8.40 -7.39
C GLU A 187 14.95 8.90 -7.92
N CYS A 188 14.18 9.65 -7.10
CA CYS A 188 12.95 10.29 -7.53
C CYS A 188 13.19 11.33 -8.64
N ASP A 189 14.21 12.18 -8.53
CA ASP A 189 14.55 13.18 -9.55
C ASP A 189 14.98 12.52 -10.87
N GLU A 190 15.84 11.51 -10.80
CA GLU A 190 16.27 10.74 -11.98
C GLU A 190 15.11 9.99 -12.64
N ALA A 191 14.18 9.43 -11.86
CA ALA A 191 12.99 8.78 -12.39
C ALA A 191 12.03 9.80 -13.03
N ALA A 192 11.75 10.92 -12.34
CA ALA A 192 10.84 11.96 -12.82
C ALA A 192 11.32 12.59 -14.14
N ALA A 193 12.63 12.65 -14.40
CA ALA A 193 13.19 13.15 -15.65
C ALA A 193 12.80 12.31 -16.88
N VAL A 194 12.52 11.01 -16.70
CA VAL A 194 12.25 10.05 -17.78
C VAL A 194 10.76 9.68 -17.86
N LEU A 195 10.09 9.51 -16.72
CA LEU A 195 8.71 9.03 -16.68
C LEU A 195 7.73 10.02 -17.31
N LEU A 196 6.64 9.48 -17.88
CA LEU A 196 5.58 10.30 -18.45
C LEU A 196 4.62 10.81 -17.35
N PRO A 197 3.93 11.94 -17.56
CA PRO A 197 2.90 12.42 -16.64
C PRO A 197 1.72 11.46 -16.47
N SER A 198 1.37 10.71 -17.52
CA SER A 198 0.29 9.74 -17.55
C SER A 198 0.56 8.63 -18.57
N TYR A 199 -0.15 7.51 -18.42
CA TYR A 199 -0.10 6.37 -19.34
C TYR A 199 -1.52 6.00 -19.80
N PRO A 200 -1.66 5.30 -20.94
CA PRO A 200 -2.93 4.71 -21.37
C PRO A 200 -3.45 3.65 -20.38
N ASP A 201 -4.73 3.32 -20.51
CA ASP A 201 -5.44 2.37 -19.63
C ASP A 201 -4.73 1.02 -19.44
N ALA A 202 -4.13 0.49 -20.50
CA ALA A 202 -3.42 -0.80 -20.47
C ALA A 202 -2.17 -0.81 -19.57
N GLU A 203 -1.64 0.37 -19.23
CA GLU A 203 -0.43 0.55 -18.43
C GLU A 203 -0.73 1.34 -17.13
N LEU A 204 -2.02 1.48 -16.77
CA LEU A 204 -2.42 2.10 -15.51
C LEU A 204 -1.86 1.34 -14.30
N GLY A 205 -1.36 2.09 -13.33
CA GLY A 205 -0.67 1.55 -12.15
C GLY A 205 0.85 1.66 -12.23
N ARG A 206 1.42 1.89 -13.43
CA ARG A 206 2.84 2.25 -13.55
C ARG A 206 3.14 3.59 -12.92
N ALA A 207 4.34 3.71 -12.37
CA ALA A 207 4.87 4.94 -11.82
C ALA A 207 4.96 6.03 -12.90
N THR A 208 4.44 7.21 -12.59
CA THR A 208 4.47 8.39 -13.45
C THR A 208 5.49 9.40 -12.94
N LYS A 209 5.76 10.44 -13.74
CA LYS A 209 6.48 11.64 -13.29
C LYS A 209 5.88 12.21 -12.01
N GLY A 210 4.55 12.28 -11.93
CA GLY A 210 3.87 12.77 -10.74
C GLY A 210 4.05 11.86 -9.52
N ALA A 211 4.11 10.54 -9.70
CA ALA A 211 4.39 9.61 -8.61
C ALA A 211 5.79 9.82 -8.00
N ALA A 212 6.82 9.96 -8.84
CA ALA A 212 8.17 10.23 -8.37
C ALA A 212 8.29 11.59 -7.63
N LEU A 213 7.68 12.64 -8.19
CA LEU A 213 7.65 13.97 -7.57
C LEU A 213 6.84 13.99 -6.26
N ALA A 214 5.72 13.26 -6.19
CA ALA A 214 4.90 13.17 -4.97
C ALA A 214 5.62 12.41 -3.85
N LEU A 215 6.32 11.32 -4.18
CA LEU A 215 7.15 10.62 -3.19
C LEU A 215 8.26 11.52 -2.65
N LYS A 216 8.94 12.26 -3.54
CA LYS A 216 9.93 13.27 -3.16
C LYS A 216 9.33 14.31 -2.22
N ALA A 217 8.17 14.87 -2.55
CA ALA A 217 7.50 15.86 -1.71
C ALA A 217 7.17 15.31 -0.30
N ARG A 218 6.64 14.09 -0.20
CA ARG A 218 6.36 13.43 1.09
C ARG A 218 7.63 13.24 1.93
N VAL A 219 8.70 12.75 1.31
CA VAL A 219 9.96 12.46 2.02
C VAL A 219 10.64 13.75 2.50
N LEU A 220 10.60 14.81 1.70
CA LEU A 220 11.08 16.13 2.10
C LEU A 220 10.25 16.73 3.24
N LEU A 221 8.93 16.54 3.25
CA LEU A 221 8.09 16.96 4.37
C LEU A 221 8.48 16.21 5.66
N TYR A 222 8.70 14.89 5.58
CA TYR A 222 9.17 14.11 6.72
C TYR A 222 10.57 14.56 7.18
N HIS A 223 11.44 14.95 6.26
CA HIS A 223 12.77 15.51 6.58
C HIS A 223 12.70 16.88 7.26
N ALA A 224 11.66 17.67 6.96
CA ALA A 224 11.40 18.97 7.57
C ALA A 224 10.66 18.88 8.91
N SER A 225 9.97 17.77 9.18
CA SER A 225 9.18 17.53 10.39
C SER A 225 10.00 17.65 11.69
N ALA A 226 9.32 17.93 12.80
CA ALA A 226 9.95 18.15 14.11
C ALA A 226 10.88 17.00 14.56
N LEU A 227 10.53 15.74 14.24
CA LEU A 227 11.34 14.58 14.60
C LEU A 227 12.70 14.57 13.90
N ASN A 228 12.74 14.97 12.63
CA ASN A 228 13.94 14.88 11.78
C ASN A 228 14.64 16.24 11.57
N ASN A 229 14.02 17.33 12.01
CA ASN A 229 14.51 18.71 11.93
C ASN A 229 14.42 19.41 13.30
N PRO A 230 15.14 18.92 14.33
CA PRO A 230 15.01 19.45 15.70
C PRO A 230 15.42 20.93 15.83
N ASN A 231 16.26 21.42 14.92
CA ASN A 231 16.68 22.82 14.86
C ASN A 231 15.74 23.71 14.03
N ASN A 232 14.63 23.17 13.54
CA ASN A 232 13.65 23.85 12.67
C ASN A 232 14.31 24.65 11.53
N THR A 233 15.23 24.01 10.80
CA THR A 233 15.91 24.63 9.67
C THR A 233 14.89 24.95 8.56
N LEU A 234 14.60 26.24 8.38
CA LEU A 234 13.52 26.71 7.50
C LEU A 234 13.70 26.29 6.03
N SER A 235 14.94 26.13 5.55
CA SER A 235 15.19 25.71 4.17
C SER A 235 14.64 24.31 3.87
N ARG A 236 14.52 23.42 4.87
CA ARG A 236 13.92 22.08 4.67
C ARG A 236 12.42 22.17 4.37
N TRP A 237 11.72 23.09 5.03
CA TRP A 237 10.32 23.39 4.73
C TRP A 237 10.17 24.01 3.33
N ASP A 238 11.06 24.94 2.96
CA ASP A 238 11.07 25.50 1.60
C ASP A 238 11.28 24.43 0.52
N ASP A 239 12.16 23.46 0.76
CA ASP A 239 12.41 22.36 -0.17
C ASP A 239 11.20 21.42 -0.28
N ALA A 240 10.54 21.11 0.84
CA ALA A 240 9.28 20.34 0.85
C ALA A 240 8.17 21.06 0.07
N ALA A 241 7.99 22.37 0.30
CA ALA A 241 6.99 23.18 -0.40
C ALA A 241 7.28 23.24 -1.91
N LYS A 242 8.54 23.44 -2.32
CA LYS A 242 8.93 23.44 -3.74
C LYS A 242 8.65 22.09 -4.40
N ALA A 243 8.94 20.99 -3.72
CA ALA A 243 8.70 19.64 -4.25
C ALA A 243 7.19 19.36 -4.41
N ALA A 244 6.35 19.74 -3.44
CA ALA A 244 4.90 19.63 -3.59
C ALA A 244 4.39 20.52 -4.74
N GLN A 245 4.91 21.74 -4.87
CA GLN A 245 4.55 22.67 -5.93
C GLN A 245 4.88 22.11 -7.33
N GLN A 246 5.99 21.38 -7.49
CA GLN A 246 6.31 20.71 -8.75
C GLN A 246 5.21 19.74 -9.20
N VAL A 247 4.60 19.00 -8.27
CA VAL A 247 3.45 18.13 -8.59
C VAL A 247 2.22 18.96 -8.93
N MET A 248 1.96 20.04 -8.18
CA MET A 248 0.83 20.94 -8.44
C MET A 248 0.88 21.57 -9.84
N THR A 249 2.06 21.77 -10.43
CA THR A 249 2.17 22.26 -11.82
C THR A 249 1.59 21.31 -12.87
N LEU A 250 1.34 20.04 -12.51
CA LEU A 250 0.70 19.06 -13.38
C LEU A 250 -0.84 19.16 -13.36
N SER A 251 -1.42 19.98 -12.47
CA SER A 251 -2.86 20.27 -12.39
C SER A 251 -3.25 21.47 -13.27
N PRO A 252 -4.45 21.50 -13.87
CA PRO A 252 -5.51 20.48 -13.87
C PRO A 252 -5.37 19.43 -14.98
N ALA A 253 -4.31 19.52 -15.79
CA ALA A 253 -4.12 18.69 -16.98
C ALA A 253 -4.04 17.19 -16.62
N THR A 254 -3.21 16.86 -15.62
CA THR A 254 -2.97 15.50 -15.14
C THR A 254 -3.73 15.22 -13.85
N TYR A 255 -3.64 16.11 -12.85
CA TYR A 255 -4.22 15.89 -11.53
C TYR A 255 -5.28 16.91 -11.13
N ASP A 256 -6.30 16.44 -10.40
CA ASP A 256 -7.41 17.23 -9.87
C ASP A 256 -8.08 16.49 -8.70
N ILE A 257 -8.83 17.20 -7.86
CA ILE A 257 -9.59 16.60 -6.76
C ILE A 257 -10.79 15.85 -7.30
N TYR A 258 -10.96 14.61 -6.84
CA TYR A 258 -12.07 13.76 -7.23
C TYR A 258 -13.33 14.14 -6.43
N PRO A 259 -14.46 14.46 -7.08
CA PRO A 259 -15.63 15.01 -6.39
C PRO A 259 -16.27 14.05 -5.36
N ASP A 260 -16.24 12.75 -5.63
CA ASP A 260 -16.88 11.76 -4.76
C ASP A 260 -15.85 10.97 -3.95
N TYR A 261 -15.72 11.35 -2.68
CA TYR A 261 -14.77 10.73 -1.75
C TYR A 261 -14.88 9.21 -1.64
N TYR A 262 -16.09 8.61 -1.68
CA TYR A 262 -16.21 7.16 -1.56
C TYR A 262 -15.85 6.48 -2.89
N GLN A 263 -16.39 6.99 -4.00
CA GLN A 263 -16.10 6.44 -5.33
C GLN A 263 -14.63 6.56 -5.73
N LEU A 264 -13.88 7.51 -5.16
CA LEU A 264 -12.42 7.59 -5.31
C LEU A 264 -11.72 6.26 -4.97
N PHE A 265 -12.18 5.57 -3.93
CA PHE A 265 -11.58 4.31 -3.47
C PHE A 265 -12.16 3.08 -4.18
N MET A 266 -13.26 3.24 -4.94
CA MET A 266 -13.95 2.17 -5.67
C MET A 266 -13.62 2.17 -7.17
N THR A 267 -13.35 3.35 -7.74
CA THR A 267 -13.18 3.53 -9.19
C THR A 267 -11.86 2.94 -9.66
N LYS A 268 -11.94 2.02 -10.63
CA LYS A 268 -10.78 1.30 -11.20
C LYS A 268 -10.27 1.89 -12.51
N THR A 269 -11.12 2.62 -13.22
CA THR A 269 -10.75 3.44 -14.39
C THR A 269 -9.96 4.63 -13.88
N GLY A 270 -8.74 4.86 -14.37
CA GLY A 270 -7.87 5.92 -13.85
C GLY A 270 -8.62 7.24 -13.63
N ASN A 271 -8.39 7.89 -12.49
CA ASN A 271 -8.96 9.20 -12.17
C ASN A 271 -7.83 10.20 -11.92
N LYS A 272 -8.17 11.49 -11.90
CA LYS A 272 -7.19 12.57 -11.75
C LYS A 272 -6.71 12.81 -10.33
N GLU A 273 -7.25 12.15 -9.30
CA GLU A 273 -6.73 12.33 -7.94
C GLU A 273 -5.68 11.28 -7.58
N VAL A 274 -5.81 10.06 -8.11
CA VAL A 274 -4.86 8.97 -7.83
C VAL A 274 -3.54 9.22 -8.55
N ILE A 275 -2.46 9.39 -7.77
CA ILE A 275 -1.10 9.59 -8.31
C ILE A 275 -0.39 8.25 -8.46
N PHE A 276 -0.49 7.38 -7.45
CA PHE A 276 0.12 6.05 -7.49
C PHE A 276 -0.71 5.06 -6.66
N ALA A 277 -0.98 3.89 -7.24
CA ALA A 277 -1.78 2.86 -6.61
C ALA A 277 -1.33 1.46 -7.04
N LYS A 278 -1.45 0.49 -6.13
CA LYS A 278 -1.37 -0.92 -6.48
C LYS A 278 -2.70 -1.36 -7.08
N LYS A 279 -2.64 -1.94 -8.27
CA LYS A 279 -3.81 -2.40 -9.01
C LYS A 279 -4.22 -3.81 -8.59
N PHE A 280 -5.53 -4.02 -8.45
CA PHE A 280 -6.13 -5.33 -8.19
C PHE A 280 -7.18 -5.67 -9.27
N GLY A 281 -7.38 -6.96 -9.53
CA GLY A 281 -8.22 -7.40 -10.63
C GLY A 281 -8.53 -8.89 -10.59
N ARG A 282 -9.81 -9.22 -10.45
CA ARG A 282 -10.32 -10.59 -10.51
C ARG A 282 -10.19 -11.18 -11.93
N PRO A 283 -10.05 -12.52 -12.05
CA PRO A 283 -9.86 -13.49 -10.96
C PRO A 283 -8.42 -13.56 -10.44
N ASN A 284 -7.49 -12.80 -11.04
CA ASN A 284 -6.05 -12.99 -10.85
C ASN A 284 -5.52 -12.49 -9.49
N ARG A 285 -5.98 -11.32 -9.03
CA ARG A 285 -5.47 -10.72 -7.78
C ARG A 285 -6.55 -9.96 -7.01
N THR A 286 -6.69 -10.27 -5.73
CA THR A 286 -7.57 -9.61 -4.76
C THR A 286 -6.78 -9.28 -3.48
N HIS A 287 -7.40 -8.59 -2.53
CA HIS A 287 -6.84 -8.28 -1.22
C HIS A 287 -7.87 -8.52 -0.10
N GLN A 288 -7.41 -8.55 1.14
CA GLN A 288 -8.16 -8.91 2.34
C GLN A 288 -9.04 -7.76 2.90
N SER A 289 -9.52 -6.81 2.09
CA SER A 289 -10.30 -5.68 2.64
C SER A 289 -11.60 -6.13 3.29
N ALA A 290 -12.24 -7.18 2.78
CA ALA A 290 -13.43 -7.77 3.37
C ALA A 290 -13.22 -8.29 4.80
N TRP A 291 -11.98 -8.60 5.21
CA TRP A 291 -11.67 -9.05 6.57
C TRP A 291 -11.76 -7.92 7.59
N MET A 292 -11.59 -6.67 7.13
CA MET A 292 -11.73 -5.47 7.97
C MET A 292 -13.17 -5.25 8.44
N LEU A 293 -14.14 -5.83 7.73
CA LEU A 293 -15.56 -5.66 8.00
C LEU A 293 -15.94 -6.38 9.30
N HIS A 294 -16.57 -5.68 10.25
CA HIS A 294 -17.06 -6.25 11.50
C HIS A 294 -18.39 -6.98 11.32
N MET A 295 -18.74 -7.93 12.20
CA MET A 295 -19.97 -8.73 12.08
C MET A 295 -21.23 -8.07 12.67
N SER A 296 -21.27 -6.75 12.84
CA SER A 296 -22.40 -6.06 13.50
C SER A 296 -23.55 -5.69 12.55
N PHE A 297 -23.88 -6.59 11.60
CA PHE A 297 -24.99 -6.46 10.67
C PHE A 297 -26.14 -7.39 11.05
N THR A 298 -27.37 -6.96 10.80
CA THR A 298 -28.58 -7.75 11.04
C THR A 298 -29.43 -7.85 9.76
N PRO A 299 -29.75 -9.06 9.26
CA PRO A 299 -29.23 -10.37 9.68
C PRO A 299 -27.72 -10.54 9.37
N THR A 300 -27.06 -11.47 10.05
CA THR A 300 -25.64 -11.77 9.85
C THR A 300 -25.40 -12.31 8.42
N GLY A 301 -24.54 -11.68 7.60
CA GLY A 301 -24.50 -12.09 6.19
C GLY A 301 -23.27 -11.78 5.33
N PHE A 302 -22.26 -11.04 5.82
CA PHE A 302 -21.12 -10.61 4.96
C PHE A 302 -19.77 -11.22 5.33
N GLY A 303 -19.74 -12.15 6.29
CA GLY A 303 -18.60 -13.03 6.56
C GLY A 303 -17.34 -12.40 7.17
N GLY A 304 -17.20 -11.07 7.25
CA GLY A 304 -16.02 -10.39 7.80
C GLY A 304 -15.70 -10.73 9.26
N TRP A 305 -14.51 -10.35 9.74
CA TRP A 305 -13.98 -10.76 11.03
C TRP A 305 -13.59 -9.60 11.97
N GLY A 306 -14.02 -8.37 11.67
CA GLY A 306 -13.85 -7.24 12.58
C GLY A 306 -12.40 -6.88 12.88
N ALA A 307 -11.55 -6.77 11.86
CA ALA A 307 -10.16 -6.35 12.09
C ALA A 307 -10.04 -4.91 12.59
N PHE A 308 -10.93 -4.04 12.10
CA PHE A 308 -10.76 -2.59 12.12
C PHE A 308 -11.88 -1.93 12.91
N HIS A 309 -11.55 -1.34 14.05
CA HIS A 309 -12.50 -0.64 14.91
C HIS A 309 -12.03 0.80 15.11
N ALA A 310 -12.59 1.74 14.34
CA ALA A 310 -12.24 3.16 14.49
C ALA A 310 -12.56 3.66 15.90
N THR A 311 -11.73 4.52 16.48
CA THR A 311 -11.91 5.05 17.83
C THR A 311 -12.91 6.21 17.83
N GLN A 312 -13.46 6.51 19.01
CA GLN A 312 -14.28 7.71 19.19
C GLN A 312 -13.48 8.99 18.90
N ASN A 313 -12.17 9.01 19.19
CA ASN A 313 -11.30 10.16 18.89
C ASN A 313 -11.31 10.50 17.40
N LEU A 314 -11.14 9.50 16.53
CA LEU A 314 -11.20 9.71 15.09
C LEU A 314 -12.61 10.14 14.66
N VAL A 315 -13.67 9.55 15.24
CA VAL A 315 -15.05 9.97 14.94
C VAL A 315 -15.27 11.43 15.32
N ASP A 316 -14.76 11.89 16.45
CA ASP A 316 -14.91 13.26 16.94
C ASP A 316 -14.00 14.26 16.18
N ALA A 317 -12.97 13.79 15.50
CA ALA A 317 -12.15 14.63 14.61
C ALA A 317 -12.91 15.12 13.36
N PHE A 318 -14.04 14.50 13.00
CA PHE A 318 -14.90 14.99 11.92
C PHE A 318 -15.74 16.17 12.39
N GLU A 319 -15.50 17.35 11.81
CA GLU A 319 -16.21 18.57 12.14
C GLU A 319 -17.73 18.49 11.90
N MET A 320 -18.48 19.36 12.57
CA MET A 320 -19.88 19.64 12.30
C MET A 320 -19.97 20.41 10.98
N LYS A 321 -20.73 19.89 10.01
CA LYS A 321 -20.91 20.48 8.67
C LYS A 321 -21.41 21.93 8.69
N THR A 322 -22.22 22.28 9.69
CA THR A 322 -22.85 23.61 9.78
C THR A 322 -21.95 24.68 10.39
N THR A 323 -21.02 24.30 11.26
CA THR A 323 -20.20 25.25 12.04
C THR A 323 -18.71 25.13 11.73
N GLY A 324 -18.23 24.01 11.18
CA GLY A 324 -16.80 23.71 11.03
C GLY A 324 -16.09 23.41 12.36
N LEU A 325 -16.84 23.30 13.46
CA LEU A 325 -16.30 22.99 14.78
C LEU A 325 -16.39 21.49 15.05
N ARG A 326 -15.46 20.94 15.83
CA ARG A 326 -15.54 19.57 16.33
C ARG A 326 -16.69 19.42 17.35
N PRO A 327 -17.22 18.20 17.56
CA PRO A 327 -18.35 17.96 18.47
C PRO A 327 -18.12 18.47 19.90
N ASP A 328 -16.89 18.36 20.40
CA ASP A 328 -16.47 18.74 21.74
C ASP A 328 -16.32 20.26 21.94
N GLU A 329 -16.31 21.03 20.86
CA GLU A 329 -16.14 22.48 20.91
C GLU A 329 -17.44 23.20 21.29
N ALA A 330 -17.32 24.21 22.15
CA ALA A 330 -18.46 25.00 22.59
C ALA A 330 -19.14 25.69 21.39
N GLY A 331 -20.44 25.49 21.25
CA GLY A 331 -21.22 26.04 20.12
C GLY A 331 -21.19 25.19 18.86
N SER A 332 -20.65 23.97 18.89
CA SER A 332 -20.64 23.04 17.75
C SER A 332 -22.05 22.70 17.24
N GLY A 333 -23.04 22.67 18.15
CA GLY A 333 -24.40 22.22 17.85
C GLY A 333 -24.54 20.69 17.85
N TYR A 334 -23.56 19.97 18.39
CA TYR A 334 -23.60 18.52 18.56
C TYR A 334 -24.76 18.08 19.47
N ASP A 335 -25.49 17.05 19.03
CA ASP A 335 -26.56 16.41 19.79
C ASP A 335 -26.15 14.97 20.12
N PRO A 336 -25.90 14.63 21.40
CA PRO A 336 -25.53 13.26 21.79
C PRO A 336 -26.65 12.24 21.54
N GLN A 337 -27.91 12.65 21.36
CA GLN A 337 -29.01 11.76 20.98
C GLN A 337 -29.06 11.52 19.46
N ASN A 338 -28.36 12.33 18.66
CA ASN A 338 -28.24 12.18 17.23
C ASN A 338 -26.79 12.46 16.75
N PRO A 339 -25.82 11.64 17.21
CA PRO A 339 -24.40 11.96 17.17
C PRO A 339 -23.80 12.04 15.75
N TYR A 340 -24.52 11.53 14.75
CA TYR A 340 -24.08 11.45 13.36
C TYR A 340 -24.77 12.49 12.46
N ALA A 341 -25.73 13.26 12.98
CA ALA A 341 -26.39 14.30 12.21
C ALA A 341 -25.49 15.53 12.01
N ASN A 342 -25.61 16.15 10.82
CA ASN A 342 -24.87 17.36 10.46
C ASN A 342 -23.35 17.26 10.63
N ARG A 343 -22.78 16.07 10.47
CA ARG A 343 -21.32 15.85 10.47
C ARG A 343 -20.72 16.03 9.07
N ASP A 344 -19.41 16.20 9.00
CA ASP A 344 -18.65 16.19 7.75
C ASP A 344 -19.02 14.96 6.89
N THR A 345 -19.28 15.21 5.60
CA THR A 345 -19.70 14.18 4.62
C THR A 345 -18.65 13.11 4.32
N ARG A 346 -17.46 13.20 4.90
CA ARG A 346 -16.43 12.17 4.84
C ARG A 346 -16.65 11.10 5.91
N LEU A 347 -17.36 11.41 7.02
CA LEU A 347 -17.57 10.47 8.13
C LEU A 347 -18.34 9.22 7.69
N ASP A 348 -19.50 9.39 7.06
CA ASP A 348 -20.37 8.29 6.58
C ASP A 348 -19.82 7.55 5.36
N LYS A 349 -18.86 8.16 4.65
CA LYS A 349 -18.09 7.55 3.56
C LYS A 349 -16.86 6.79 4.04
N ALA A 350 -16.29 7.20 5.17
CA ALA A 350 -15.12 6.56 5.77
C ALA A 350 -15.52 5.40 6.69
N MET A 351 -16.62 5.53 7.41
CA MET A 351 -17.00 4.66 8.51
C MET A 351 -18.42 4.12 8.42
N LEU A 352 -18.60 2.93 8.99
CA LEU A 352 -19.88 2.34 9.33
C LEU A 352 -20.17 2.61 10.81
N MET A 353 -21.32 3.21 11.09
CA MET A 353 -21.78 3.62 12.43
C MET A 353 -23.14 2.98 12.73
N ASN A 354 -23.61 3.03 13.98
CA ASN A 354 -24.96 2.57 14.32
C ASN A 354 -26.02 3.25 13.43
N GLY A 355 -26.93 2.47 12.84
CA GLY A 355 -27.97 2.95 11.92
C GLY A 355 -27.51 3.16 10.47
N SER A 356 -26.22 3.02 10.16
CA SER A 356 -25.72 3.12 8.78
C SER A 356 -26.37 2.08 7.87
N GLN A 357 -26.71 2.46 6.64
CA GLN A 357 -27.17 1.54 5.60
C GLN A 357 -25.99 1.01 4.78
N PHE A 358 -25.87 -0.31 4.68
CA PHE A 358 -24.78 -0.98 3.99
C PHE A 358 -25.30 -2.27 3.32
N LYS A 359 -25.24 -2.33 1.99
CA LYS A 359 -25.76 -3.44 1.17
C LYS A 359 -27.18 -3.89 1.56
N GLY A 360 -28.07 -2.91 1.76
CA GLY A 360 -29.47 -3.14 2.13
C GLY A 360 -29.70 -3.60 3.56
N LEU A 361 -28.66 -3.65 4.41
CA LEU A 361 -28.75 -3.94 5.83
C LEU A 361 -28.46 -2.70 6.68
N THR A 362 -29.06 -2.66 7.86
CA THR A 362 -28.76 -1.67 8.89
C THR A 362 -27.62 -2.19 9.78
N VAL A 363 -26.62 -1.35 10.01
CA VAL A 363 -25.56 -1.59 10.98
C VAL A 363 -26.10 -1.39 12.40
N GLU A 364 -25.98 -2.41 13.24
CA GLU A 364 -26.47 -2.38 14.63
C GLU A 364 -25.30 -2.58 15.60
N THR A 365 -24.80 -1.49 16.19
CA THR A 365 -23.66 -1.54 17.11
C THR A 365 -24.03 -1.23 18.56
N PHE A 366 -25.32 -1.05 18.85
CA PHE A 366 -25.82 -0.89 20.21
C PHE A 366 -25.71 -2.18 21.03
N GLN A 367 -25.56 -2.01 22.35
CA GLN A 367 -25.59 -3.09 23.33
C GLN A 367 -26.92 -3.04 24.09
N SER A 368 -27.52 -4.21 24.35
CA SER A 368 -28.73 -4.34 25.17
C SER A 368 -28.62 -5.58 26.04
N ALA A 369 -29.00 -5.45 27.32
CA ALA A 369 -29.16 -6.58 28.22
C ALA A 369 -30.44 -7.39 27.92
N ASP A 370 -31.45 -6.74 27.35
CA ASP A 370 -32.64 -7.40 26.83
C ASP A 370 -32.34 -7.96 25.44
N LEU A 371 -32.34 -9.28 25.29
CA LEU A 371 -32.09 -9.93 24.01
C LEU A 371 -33.31 -9.86 23.07
N ALA A 372 -34.49 -9.49 23.58
CA ALA A 372 -35.73 -9.41 22.81
C ALA A 372 -35.86 -8.12 21.98
N VAL A 373 -35.06 -7.09 22.26
CA VAL A 373 -35.00 -5.88 21.40
C VAL A 373 -34.30 -6.13 20.06
N PHE A 374 -33.70 -7.31 19.89
CA PHE A 374 -33.00 -7.71 18.68
C PHE A 374 -33.97 -8.42 17.73
N PRO A 375 -34.24 -7.88 16.51
CA PRO A 375 -35.26 -8.41 15.60
C PRO A 375 -35.03 -9.85 15.13
N ASP A 376 -33.80 -10.35 15.23
CA ASP A 376 -33.38 -11.69 14.78
C ASP A 376 -33.34 -12.75 15.90
N GLY A 377 -33.58 -12.35 17.16
CA GLY A 377 -33.67 -13.26 18.32
C GLY A 377 -32.38 -14.06 18.63
N ASN A 378 -31.26 -13.77 17.96
CA ASN A 378 -30.03 -14.55 18.08
C ASN A 378 -29.00 -13.83 18.96
N ALA A 379 -28.92 -14.24 20.23
CA ALA A 379 -27.97 -13.71 21.20
C ALA A 379 -26.51 -14.19 20.99
N ASN A 380 -26.31 -15.36 20.37
CA ASN A 380 -24.99 -15.99 20.24
C ASN A 380 -24.11 -15.31 19.18
N SER A 381 -24.70 -14.67 18.16
CA SER A 381 -23.96 -13.83 17.21
C SER A 381 -23.54 -12.47 17.83
N ARG A 382 -24.02 -12.15 19.04
CA ARG A 382 -23.81 -10.86 19.72
C ARG A 382 -22.75 -10.90 20.82
N THR A 383 -22.28 -12.08 21.22
CA THR A 383 -21.08 -12.29 22.05
C THR A 383 -19.83 -12.66 21.25
N ASN A 384 -19.91 -12.65 19.91
CA ASN A 384 -18.79 -12.92 19.03
C ASN A 384 -17.73 -11.79 19.12
N GLY A 385 -16.46 -12.16 19.25
CA GLY A 385 -15.31 -11.23 19.30
C GLY A 385 -15.08 -10.43 18.00
N ASP A 386 -15.74 -10.82 16.90
CA ASP A 386 -15.61 -10.18 15.59
C ASP A 386 -16.58 -8.99 15.38
N ARG A 387 -17.30 -8.58 16.42
CA ARG A 387 -18.08 -7.33 16.43
C ARG A 387 -17.17 -6.16 16.74
N THR A 388 -17.56 -4.98 16.28
CA THR A 388 -16.82 -3.75 16.62
C THR A 388 -16.81 -3.51 18.13
N LYS A 389 -15.61 -3.30 18.67
CA LYS A 389 -15.37 -2.92 20.07
C LYS A 389 -15.80 -1.50 20.38
N THR A 390 -15.73 -0.62 19.38
CA THR A 390 -15.88 0.84 19.53
C THR A 390 -17.23 1.34 19.04
N GLY A 391 -17.99 0.50 18.34
CA GLY A 391 -19.24 0.90 17.70
C GLY A 391 -19.07 1.36 16.25
N TYR A 392 -17.84 1.37 15.74
CA TYR A 392 -17.46 1.88 14.41
C TYR A 392 -16.71 0.83 13.58
N GLY A 393 -16.96 0.83 12.27
CA GLY A 393 -16.34 -0.06 11.29
C GLY A 393 -15.78 0.70 10.09
N LEU A 394 -14.91 0.05 9.31
CA LEU A 394 -14.40 0.61 8.06
C LEU A 394 -15.46 0.55 6.95
N ARG A 395 -15.70 1.67 6.27
CA ARG A 395 -16.44 1.72 4.99
C ARG A 395 -15.52 1.99 3.80
N LYS A 396 -14.54 2.88 3.97
CA LYS A 396 -13.54 3.20 2.95
C LYS A 396 -12.84 1.92 2.47
N PHE A 397 -12.64 1.79 1.15
CA PHE A 397 -12.08 0.58 0.51
C PHE A 397 -12.91 -0.72 0.62
N ILE A 398 -14.12 -0.67 1.17
CA ILE A 398 -15.04 -1.80 1.14
C ILE A 398 -16.03 -1.63 -0.01
N ASP A 399 -15.88 -2.43 -1.07
CA ASP A 399 -16.79 -2.42 -2.22
C ASP A 399 -18.03 -3.27 -1.98
N GLU A 400 -19.17 -2.61 -1.77
CA GLU A 400 -20.47 -3.23 -1.55
C GLU A 400 -20.90 -4.18 -2.69
N LYS A 401 -20.46 -3.94 -3.93
CA LYS A 401 -20.87 -4.74 -5.10
C LYS A 401 -20.27 -6.14 -5.10
N ASN A 402 -19.03 -6.25 -4.63
CA ASN A 402 -18.23 -7.48 -4.71
C ASN A 402 -18.21 -8.27 -3.39
N LEU A 403 -18.87 -7.76 -2.34
CA LEU A 403 -19.09 -8.50 -1.10
C LEU A 403 -20.14 -9.60 -1.32
N THR A 404 -19.79 -10.86 -1.05
CA THR A 404 -20.71 -12.01 -1.02
C THR A 404 -20.83 -12.55 0.41
N SER A 405 -21.65 -13.57 0.68
CA SER A 405 -21.66 -14.24 1.99
C SER A 405 -20.29 -14.87 2.32
N ASP A 406 -19.55 -15.27 1.28
CA ASP A 406 -18.17 -15.76 1.34
C ASP A 406 -17.13 -14.64 1.11
N ALA A 407 -17.49 -13.36 1.34
CA ALA A 407 -16.65 -12.21 1.01
C ALA A 407 -15.22 -12.31 1.55
N VAL A 408 -15.05 -12.94 2.71
CA VAL A 408 -13.73 -13.20 3.31
C VAL A 408 -12.82 -14.00 2.38
N TYR A 409 -13.33 -15.02 1.69
CA TYR A 409 -12.50 -15.85 0.83
C TYR A 409 -12.25 -15.22 -0.54
N GLN A 410 -13.14 -14.33 -0.98
CA GLN A 410 -13.02 -13.70 -2.29
C GLN A 410 -12.24 -12.38 -2.27
N GLY A 411 -12.22 -11.66 -1.15
CA GLY A 411 -11.50 -10.39 -0.99
C GLY A 411 -12.03 -9.23 -1.84
N GLY A 412 -11.45 -8.05 -1.66
CA GLY A 412 -11.69 -6.87 -2.51
C GLY A 412 -10.76 -6.84 -3.72
N ASP A 413 -11.18 -6.15 -4.80
CA ASP A 413 -10.36 -5.94 -6.00
C ASP A 413 -10.27 -4.46 -6.39
N ASN A 414 -10.65 -3.57 -5.48
CA ASN A 414 -10.42 -2.15 -5.59
C ASN A 414 -8.92 -1.84 -5.45
N ASP A 415 -8.48 -0.70 -5.96
CA ASP A 415 -7.05 -0.38 -5.92
C ASP A 415 -6.62 0.10 -4.53
N TRP A 416 -5.39 -0.22 -4.13
CA TRP A 416 -4.78 0.37 -2.94
C TRP A 416 -4.00 1.62 -3.33
N ILE A 417 -4.50 2.78 -2.94
CA ILE A 417 -3.94 4.07 -3.33
C ILE A 417 -2.82 4.47 -2.35
N TYR A 418 -1.59 4.56 -2.84
CA TYR A 418 -0.43 4.98 -2.05
C TYR A 418 -0.27 6.50 -1.96
N MET A 419 -0.62 7.22 -3.03
CA MET A 419 -0.43 8.67 -3.14
C MET A 419 -1.63 9.31 -3.85
N ARG A 420 -2.12 10.43 -3.31
CA ARG A 420 -3.25 11.19 -3.85
C ARG A 420 -2.91 12.66 -4.03
N TYR A 421 -3.59 13.33 -4.95
CA TYR A 421 -3.41 14.76 -5.15
C TYR A 421 -3.80 15.59 -3.92
N ALA A 422 -4.82 15.18 -3.16
CA ALA A 422 -5.17 15.82 -1.89
C ALA A 422 -4.00 15.86 -0.90
N GLU A 423 -3.16 14.82 -0.86
CA GLU A 423 -1.98 14.79 0.00
C GLU A 423 -0.93 15.81 -0.44
N VAL A 424 -0.71 15.98 -1.74
CA VAL A 424 0.23 16.98 -2.28
C VAL A 424 -0.17 18.38 -1.84
N LEU A 425 -1.46 18.70 -1.89
CA LEU A 425 -1.98 20.01 -1.48
C LEU A 425 -1.76 20.24 0.03
N LEU A 426 -1.99 19.21 0.85
CA LEU A 426 -1.77 19.28 2.30
C LEU A 426 -0.28 19.36 2.65
N ASN A 427 0.58 18.60 1.96
CA ASN A 427 2.03 18.68 2.12
C ASN A 427 2.55 20.08 1.79
N TYR A 428 2.01 20.72 0.74
CA TYR A 428 2.34 22.10 0.41
C TYR A 428 1.87 23.08 1.49
N ALA A 429 0.65 22.91 1.98
CA ALA A 429 0.06 23.76 3.01
C ALA A 429 0.80 23.63 4.36
N GLU A 430 1.24 22.43 4.74
CA GLU A 430 2.02 22.21 5.96
C GLU A 430 3.43 22.77 5.86
N ALA A 431 4.03 22.70 4.67
CA ALA A 431 5.39 23.22 4.44
C ALA A 431 5.46 24.75 4.27
N LYS A 432 4.32 25.43 4.22
CA LYS A 432 4.22 26.89 4.07
C LYS A 432 3.71 27.54 5.34
#